data_AF-A0A7Y5G0Z2-F1
#
_entry.id   AF-A0A7Y5G0Z2-F1
#
_cell.length_a   1.000
_cell.length_b   1.000
_cell.length_c   1.000
_cell.angle_alpha   90.00
_cell.angle_beta   90.00
_cell.angle_gamma   90.00
#
_symmetry.space_group_name_H-M   'P 1'
#
loop_
_entity.id
_entity.type
_entity.pdbx_description
1 polymer ?
#
loop_
_entity_poly.entity_id
_entity_poly.type
_entity_poly.pdbx_seq_one_letter_code
_entity_poly.pdbx_strand_id
1 'polypeptide(L)'
;WLKPLEDLGATTLTIRNTGGTDHLPFDAVGLPGFQFIQDPMEYSTRTHHSNMDVYDHLQAGDLMQAAVVMATFVYHAAMREEKLPRKDLPKPPAAAQTTMR
;
A
#
# COMPACT_ATOMS: atom_id res chain seq x y z
N TRP A 1 4.00 1.46 -15.04
CA TRP A 1 5.08 1.88 -14.11
C TRP A 1 5.97 0.73 -13.68
N LEU A 2 5.47 -0.52 -13.70
CA LEU A 2 6.20 -1.67 -13.17
C LEU A 2 7.27 -2.24 -14.13
N LYS A 3 7.02 -2.21 -15.45
CA LYS A 3 7.92 -2.81 -16.47
C LYS A 3 9.41 -2.42 -16.36
N PRO A 4 9.78 -1.16 -16.14
CA PRO A 4 11.20 -0.79 -15.97
C PRO A 4 11.86 -1.35 -14.69
N LEU A 5 11.09 -1.93 -13.77
CA LEU A 5 11.56 -2.47 -12.50
C LEU A 5 11.60 -4.01 -12.48
N GLU A 6 11.37 -4.67 -13.63
CA GLU A 6 11.38 -6.14 -13.74
C GLU A 6 12.71 -6.75 -13.26
N ASP A 7 13.84 -6.11 -13.58
CA ASP A 7 15.17 -6.55 -13.15
C ASP A 7 15.39 -6.45 -11.63
N LEU A 8 14.56 -5.66 -10.93
CA LEU A 8 14.54 -5.58 -9.47
C LEU A 8 13.57 -6.59 -8.83
N GLY A 9 12.96 -7.48 -9.62
CA GLY A 9 11.99 -8.48 -9.16
C GLY A 9 10.58 -7.94 -8.93
N ALA A 10 10.33 -6.65 -9.19
CA ALA A 10 9.01 -6.04 -9.07
C ALA A 10 8.16 -6.42 -10.29
N THR A 11 7.50 -7.58 -10.24
CA THR A 11 6.80 -8.19 -11.40
C THR A 11 5.32 -8.47 -11.15
N THR A 12 4.87 -8.37 -9.90
CA THR A 12 3.52 -8.76 -9.50
C THR A 12 2.60 -7.56 -9.34
N LEU A 13 1.45 -7.62 -10.00
CA LEU A 13 0.30 -6.75 -9.76
C LEU A 13 -0.90 -7.62 -9.41
N THR A 14 -1.58 -7.33 -8.31
CA THR A 14 -2.71 -8.12 -7.83
C THR A 14 -3.82 -7.24 -7.26
N ILE A 15 -5.06 -7.69 -7.41
CA ILE A 15 -6.23 -7.13 -6.73
C ILE A 15 -6.56 -7.87 -5.43
N ARG A 16 -5.74 -8.87 -5.05
CA ARG A 16 -5.93 -9.64 -3.83
C ARG A 16 -5.64 -8.78 -2.61
N ASN A 17 -6.38 -9.04 -1.54
CA ASN A 17 -6.17 -8.42 -0.24
C ASN A 17 -4.89 -8.99 0.40
N THR A 18 -4.03 -8.11 0.93
CA THR A 18 -2.76 -8.43 1.60
C THR A 18 -2.79 -8.11 3.09
N GLY A 19 -3.98 -8.00 3.68
CA GLY A 19 -4.20 -7.44 5.01
C GLY A 19 -4.54 -5.95 4.95
N GLY A 20 -4.49 -5.30 6.12
CA GLY A 20 -4.81 -3.89 6.27
C GLY A 20 -3.61 -3.05 6.67
N THR A 21 -3.44 -1.92 5.99
CA THR A 21 -2.56 -0.82 6.41
C THR A 21 -3.28 0.51 6.12
N ASP A 22 -2.59 1.63 6.25
CA ASP A 22 -3.17 2.98 6.24
C ASP A 22 -3.75 3.42 4.89
N HIS A 23 -3.61 2.61 3.83
CA HIS A 23 -4.27 2.87 2.54
C HIS A 23 -5.78 2.57 2.57
N LEU A 24 -6.27 1.74 3.51
CA LEU A 24 -7.67 1.29 3.53
C LEU A 24 -8.68 2.44 3.68
N PRO A 25 -8.49 3.45 4.55
CA PRO A 25 -9.41 4.57 4.65
C PRO A 25 -9.53 5.39 3.35
N PHE A 26 -8.45 5.48 2.56
CA PHE A 26 -8.47 6.16 1.26
C PHE A 26 -9.31 5.37 0.26
N ASP A 27 -9.07 4.06 0.18
CA ASP A 27 -9.83 3.17 -0.70
C ASP A 27 -11.34 3.20 -0.37
N ALA A 28 -11.68 3.24 0.92
CA ALA A 28 -13.06 3.29 1.40
C ALA A 28 -13.86 4.52 0.93
N VAL A 29 -13.18 5.62 0.61
CA VAL A 29 -13.81 6.84 0.08
C VAL A 29 -13.53 7.04 -1.42
N GLY A 30 -13.09 5.99 -2.10
CA GLY A 30 -12.83 5.98 -3.54
C GLY A 30 -11.56 6.70 -3.97
N LEU A 31 -10.69 7.07 -3.03
CA LEU A 31 -9.36 7.59 -3.35
C LEU A 31 -8.40 6.42 -3.64
N PRO A 32 -7.54 6.53 -4.67
CA PRO A 32 -6.57 5.49 -4.97
C PRO A 32 -5.60 5.31 -3.79
N GLY A 33 -5.63 4.12 -3.18
CA GLY A 33 -4.70 3.67 -2.16
C GLY A 33 -4.10 2.32 -2.57
N PHE A 34 -2.80 2.15 -2.37
CA PHE A 34 -2.08 0.94 -2.75
C PHE A 34 -1.17 0.50 -1.62
N GLN A 35 -0.90 -0.80 -1.56
CA GLN A 35 0.11 -1.41 -0.72
C GLN A 35 1.16 -2.08 -1.60
N PHE A 36 2.41 -2.08 -1.15
CA PHE A 36 3.48 -2.85 -1.79
C PHE A 36 3.54 -4.26 -1.18
N ILE A 37 3.69 -5.26 -2.04
CA ILE A 37 3.86 -6.65 -1.63
C ILE A 37 5.32 -6.84 -1.23
N GLN A 38 5.53 -7.33 -0.01
CA GLN A 38 6.84 -7.66 0.52
C GLN A 38 7.02 -9.18 0.56
N ASP A 39 8.26 -9.65 0.51
CA ASP A 39 8.55 -11.04 0.87
C ASP A 39 8.17 -11.25 2.35
N PRO A 40 7.42 -12.30 2.70
CA PRO A 40 7.06 -12.58 4.09
C PRO A 40 8.26 -12.76 5.02
N MET A 41 9.38 -13.29 4.51
CA MET A 41 10.56 -13.61 5.30
C MET A 41 10.23 -14.26 6.66
N GLU A 42 10.66 -13.66 7.76
CA GLU A 42 10.35 -14.10 9.13
C GLU A 42 9.27 -13.23 9.80
N TYR A 43 8.59 -12.35 9.04
CA TYR A 43 7.67 -11.33 9.53
C TYR A 43 6.64 -11.91 10.50
N SER A 44 5.84 -12.86 10.03
CA SER A 44 4.74 -13.43 10.84
C SER A 44 5.19 -14.44 11.90
N THR A 45 6.43 -14.94 11.82
CA THR A 45 6.88 -16.04 12.68
C THR A 45 7.79 -15.61 13.82
N ARG A 46 8.51 -14.50 13.65
CA ARG A 46 9.56 -14.11 14.60
C ARG A 46 9.63 -12.62 14.89
N THR A 47 9.49 -11.74 13.89
CA THR A 47 9.82 -10.32 14.07
C THR A 47 8.60 -9.47 14.42
N HIS A 48 7.48 -9.62 13.71
CA HIS A 48 6.30 -8.77 13.86
C HIS A 48 5.75 -8.78 15.29
N HIS A 49 5.62 -7.58 15.89
CA HIS A 49 5.10 -7.39 17.25
C HIS A 49 5.84 -8.21 18.32
N SER A 50 7.16 -8.38 18.16
CA SER A 50 8.00 -9.11 19.09
C SER A 50 9.16 -8.22 19.59
N ASN A 51 9.89 -8.71 20.58
CA ASN A 51 11.17 -8.13 20.99
C ASN A 51 12.32 -8.39 19.99
N MET A 52 12.09 -9.19 18.94
CA MET A 52 13.03 -9.42 17.84
C MET A 52 12.83 -8.43 16.69
N ASP A 53 11.89 -7.49 16.79
CA ASP A 53 11.76 -6.37 15.84
C ASP A 53 12.86 -5.31 16.09
N VAL A 54 14.08 -5.67 15.72
CA VAL A 54 15.29 -4.86 15.95
C VAL A 54 16.08 -4.69 14.66
N TYR A 55 16.95 -3.68 14.65
CA TYR A 55 17.75 -3.26 13.50
C TYR A 55 18.49 -4.42 12.81
N ASP A 56 18.99 -5.38 13.58
CA ASP A 56 19.81 -6.49 13.07
C ASP A 56 19.04 -7.44 12.14
N HIS A 57 17.69 -7.40 12.15
CA HIS A 57 16.85 -8.20 11.26
C HIS A 57 16.53 -7.51 9.92
N LEU A 58 17.00 -6.28 9.70
CA LEU A 58 16.83 -5.57 8.44
C LEU A 58 17.76 -6.12 7.35
N GLN A 59 17.23 -6.40 6.16
CA GLN A 59 18.04 -6.65 4.97
C GLN A 59 18.31 -5.33 4.24
N ALA A 60 19.54 -4.82 4.33
CA ALA A 60 19.91 -3.56 3.70
C ALA A 60 19.64 -3.53 2.19
N GLY A 61 19.89 -4.65 1.49
CA GLY A 61 19.63 -4.78 0.05
C GLY A 61 18.14 -4.64 -0.28
N ASP A 62 17.27 -5.27 0.50
CA ASP A 62 15.82 -5.23 0.28
C ASP A 62 15.25 -3.85 0.59
N LEU A 63 15.78 -3.17 1.62
CA LEU A 63 15.41 -1.78 1.91
C LEU A 63 15.79 -0.82 0.77
N MET A 64 16.98 -0.99 0.19
CA MET A 64 17.41 -0.19 -0.97
C MET A 64 16.55 -0.48 -2.20
N GLN A 65 16.25 -1.75 -2.48
CA GLN A 65 15.39 -2.16 -3.59
C GLN A 65 13.97 -1.60 -3.41
N ALA A 66 13.39 -1.73 -2.23
CA ALA A 66 12.05 -1.22 -1.91
C ALA A 66 12.00 0.30 -2.05
N ALA A 67 13.04 1.02 -1.59
CA ALA A 67 13.13 2.46 -1.73
C ALA A 67 13.13 2.89 -3.20
N VAL A 68 13.88 2.21 -4.07
CA VAL A 68 13.90 2.49 -5.52
C VAL A 68 12.53 2.24 -6.15
N VAL A 69 11.88 1.12 -5.83
CA VAL A 69 10.54 0.79 -6.34
C VAL A 69 9.52 1.85 -5.91
N MET A 70 9.46 2.18 -4.61
CA MET A 70 8.52 3.17 -4.09
C MET A 70 8.77 4.56 -4.68
N ALA A 71 10.04 5.01 -4.73
CA ALA A 71 10.39 6.31 -5.29
C ALA A 71 9.98 6.42 -6.77
N THR A 72 10.17 5.35 -7.55
CA THR A 72 9.76 5.30 -8.95
C THR A 72 8.24 5.45 -9.11
N PHE A 73 7.46 4.77 -8.28
CA PHE A 73 6.00 4.88 -8.29
C PHE A 73 5.54 6.28 -7.89
N VAL A 74 6.10 6.84 -6.82
CA VAL A 74 5.78 8.21 -6.36
C VAL A 74 6.12 9.23 -7.44
N TYR A 75 7.30 9.11 -8.06
CA TYR A 75 7.71 10.00 -9.15
C TYR A 75 6.74 9.93 -10.34
N HIS A 76 6.43 8.73 -10.82
CA HIS A 76 5.48 8.58 -11.94
C HIS A 76 4.06 9.04 -11.59
N ALA A 77 3.61 8.87 -10.34
CA ALA A 77 2.33 9.39 -9.89
C ALA A 77 2.32 10.91 -9.86
N ALA A 78 3.41 11.54 -9.41
CA ALA A 78 3.55 12.99 -9.31
C ALA A 78 3.70 13.67 -10.68
N MET A 79 4.37 13.01 -11.64
CA MET A 79 4.63 13.56 -12.97
C MET A 79 3.51 13.31 -13.99
N ARG A 80 2.38 12.74 -13.57
CA ARG A 80 1.23 12.58 -14.45
C ARG A 80 0.49 13.89 -14.65
N GLU A 81 0.17 14.19 -15.91
CA GLU A 81 -0.75 15.28 -16.27
C GLU A 81 -2.16 15.03 -15.72
N GLU A 82 -2.62 13.77 -15.76
CA GLU A 82 -3.96 13.38 -15.35
C GLU A 82 -3.98 12.61 -14.03
N LYS A 83 -5.00 12.88 -13.21
CA LYS A 83 -5.26 12.13 -11.98
C LYS A 83 -5.41 10.62 -12.26
N LEU A 84 -5.04 9.81 -11.27
CA LEU A 84 -5.31 8.37 -11.29
C LEU A 84 -6.83 8.10 -11.35
N PRO A 85 -7.29 7.06 -12.06
CA PRO A 85 -8.67 6.61 -12.03
C PRO A 85 -9.13 6.36 -10.59
N ARG A 86 -10.33 6.82 -10.26
CA ARG A 86 -10.93 6.72 -8.92
C ARG A 86 -12.14 5.81 -8.96
N LYS A 87 -12.44 5.17 -7.83
CA LYS A 87 -13.74 4.50 -7.65
C LYS A 87 -14.81 5.57 -7.41
N ASP A 88 -16.06 5.21 -7.62
CA ASP A 88 -17.18 6.07 -7.24
C ASP A 88 -17.14 6.37 -5.73
N LEU A 89 -17.52 7.59 -5.36
CA LEU A 89 -17.61 7.97 -3.96
C LEU A 89 -18.70 7.14 -3.26
N PRO A 90 -18.49 6.75 -1.99
CA PRO A 90 -19.53 6.09 -1.21
C PRO A 90 -20.78 6.98 -1.13
N LYS A 91 -21.96 6.34 -1.11
CA LYS A 91 -23.21 7.08 -0.91
C LYS A 91 -23.17 7.77 0.46
N PRO A 92 -23.69 9.01 0.57
CA PRO A 92 -23.83 9.65 1.87
C PRO A 92 -24.60 8.75 2.84
N PRO A 93 -24.23 8.72 4.13
CA PRO A 93 -25.02 8.01 5.12
C PRO A 93 -26.48 8.53 5.09
N ALA A 94 -27.44 7.63 5.27
CA ALA A 94 -28.84 8.03 5.38
C ALA A 94 -28.97 9.06 6.51
N ALA A 95 -29.73 10.13 6.27
CA ALA A 95 -29.96 11.17 7.27
C ALA A 95 -30.39 10.50 8.59
N ALA A 96 -29.67 10.77 9.68
CA ALA A 96 -30.01 10.24 10.98
C ALA A 96 -31.45 10.67 11.28
N GLN A 97 -32.35 9.69 11.45
CA GLN A 97 -33.68 9.98 11.94
C GLN A 97 -33.53 10.45 13.38
N THR A 98 -33.53 11.76 13.59
CA THR A 98 -33.65 12.36 14.91
C THR A 98 -34.97 11.92 15.49
N THR A 99 -34.96 10.81 16.23
CA THR A 99 -36.05 10.44 17.10
C THR A 99 -35.99 11.40 18.28
N MET A 100 -36.77 12.49 18.18
CA MET A 100 -37.11 13.29 19.34
C MET A 100 -37.77 12.34 20.36
N ARG A 101 -37.12 12.18 21.51
CA ARG A 101 -37.72 11.57 22.70
C ARG A 101 -38.60 12.58 23.41
#